data_AF-A0A7S4HF77-F1
#
_entry.id   AF-A0A7S4HF77-F1
#
_cell.length_a   1.000
_cell.length_b   1.000
_cell.length_c   1.000
_cell.angle_alpha   90.00
_cell.angle_beta   90.00
_cell.angle_gamma   90.00
#
_symmetry.space_group_name_H-M   'P 1'
#
loop_
_entity.id
_entity.type
_entity.pdbx_description
1 polymer ?
#
loop_
_entity_poly.entity_id
_entity_poly.type
_entity_poly.pdbx_seq_one_letter_code
_entity_poly.pdbx_strand_id
1 'polypeptide(L)'
;PLCCFLGDMATPPFYPLMTTPEERDCVCEVLPGKLFLTNWRGAEDKEQLKKLGVTHVAAVGSEFMDDDEVFHYWKQDIGDDDGQRDEMAKSMVDGAGFCH
;
A
#
# COMPACT_ATOMS: atom_id res chain seq x y z
N PRO A 1 -5.07 -8.86 -12.40
CA PRO A 1 -4.64 -8.00 -13.54
C PRO A 1 -3.88 -6.79 -12.98
N LEU A 2 -2.68 -6.50 -13.49
CA LEU A 2 -1.94 -5.28 -13.13
C LEU A 2 -2.62 -4.10 -13.82
N CYS A 3 -3.20 -3.18 -13.04
CA CYS A 3 -3.75 -1.93 -13.53
C CYS A 3 -2.71 -0.82 -13.30
N CYS A 4 -1.91 -0.49 -14.33
CA CYS A 4 -1.49 0.88 -14.70
C CYS A 4 -0.31 0.88 -15.69
N PHE A 5 -0.34 1.82 -16.65
CA PHE A 5 0.70 2.07 -17.65
C PHE A 5 1.44 3.42 -17.42
N LEU A 6 2.69 3.42 -17.89
CA LEU A 6 3.81 4.38 -17.85
C LEU A 6 3.50 5.89 -17.90
N GLY A 7 4.01 6.64 -16.91
CA GLY A 7 4.09 8.12 -16.88
C GLY A 7 5.51 8.62 -16.54
N ASP A 8 5.83 9.84 -17.00
CA ASP A 8 7.16 10.47 -17.09
C ASP A 8 7.84 10.78 -15.72
N MET A 9 9.18 10.70 -15.66
CA MET A 9 10.01 10.51 -14.44
C MET A 9 10.24 11.74 -13.53
N ALA A 10 9.54 12.87 -13.69
CA ALA A 10 9.87 14.12 -12.96
C ALA A 10 8.95 14.43 -11.75
N THR A 11 7.88 13.66 -11.58
CA THR A 11 6.96 13.66 -10.43
C THR A 11 6.76 12.21 -10.01
N PRO A 12 6.35 11.86 -8.77
CA PRO A 12 5.87 10.51 -8.51
C PRO A 12 4.88 10.18 -9.63
N PRO A 13 5.11 9.15 -10.45
CA PRO A 13 4.55 9.08 -11.79
C PRO A 13 3.01 9.02 -11.80
N PHE A 14 2.39 8.85 -10.64
CA PHE A 14 0.96 8.68 -10.47
C PHE A 14 0.52 8.87 -9.01
N TYR A 15 -0.55 9.64 -8.78
CA TYR A 15 -1.46 9.38 -7.66
C TYR A 15 -2.56 8.46 -8.19
N PRO A 16 -2.93 7.36 -7.50
CA PRO A 16 -4.05 6.54 -7.90
C PRO A 16 -5.34 7.34 -8.02
N LEU A 17 -5.76 7.62 -9.25
CA LEU A 17 -7.09 8.16 -9.58
C LEU A 17 -8.13 7.04 -9.56
N MET A 18 -8.03 6.10 -8.62
CA MET A 18 -8.96 4.99 -8.53
C MET A 18 -10.29 5.52 -8.03
N THR A 19 -11.30 5.48 -8.89
CA THR A 19 -12.63 6.04 -8.62
C THR A 19 -13.67 4.98 -8.33
N THR A 20 -13.45 3.74 -8.78
CA THR A 20 -14.37 2.63 -8.51
C THR A 20 -13.88 1.78 -7.32
N PRO A 21 -14.78 1.09 -6.61
CA PRO A 21 -14.39 0.07 -5.63
C PRO A 21 -13.46 -0.99 -6.23
N GLU A 22 -13.75 -1.47 -7.43
CA GLU A 22 -12.99 -2.53 -8.10
C GLU A 22 -11.56 -2.08 -8.43
N GLU A 23 -11.38 -0.82 -8.82
CA GLU A 23 -10.06 -0.25 -9.03
C GLU A 23 -9.28 -0.19 -7.71
N ARG A 24 -9.92 0.27 -6.62
CA ARG A 24 -9.29 0.40 -5.29
C ARG A 24 -8.88 -0.94 -4.68
N ASP A 25 -9.61 -2.00 -5.00
CA ASP A 25 -9.31 -3.36 -4.53
C ASP A 25 -8.18 -4.02 -5.34
N CYS A 26 -7.73 -3.41 -6.45
CA CYS A 26 -6.60 -3.91 -7.22
C CYS A 26 -5.24 -3.59 -6.57
N VAL A 27 -4.28 -4.49 -6.76
CA VAL A 27 -2.86 -4.23 -6.46
C VAL A 27 -2.22 -3.50 -7.64
N CYS A 28 -1.95 -2.21 -7.46
CA CYS A 28 -1.36 -1.34 -8.46
C CYS A 28 0.16 -1.32 -8.34
N GLU A 29 0.87 -1.53 -9.44
CA GLU A 29 2.33 -1.41 -9.49
C GLU A 29 2.71 0.04 -9.78
N VAL A 30 3.24 0.72 -8.77
CA VAL A 30 3.69 2.12 -8.86
C VAL A 30 5.11 2.19 -9.41
N LEU A 31 5.99 1.29 -8.95
CA LEU A 31 7.34 1.13 -9.47
C LEU A 31 7.55 -0.33 -9.87
N PRO A 32 7.98 -0.60 -11.12
CA PRO A 32 8.15 -1.97 -11.63
C PRO A 32 8.98 -2.86 -10.70
N GLY A 33 8.36 -3.93 -10.19
CA GLY A 33 8.95 -4.93 -9.30
C GLY A 33 9.40 -4.40 -7.94
N LYS A 34 9.01 -3.19 -7.54
CA LYS A 34 9.56 -2.50 -6.36
C LYS A 34 8.51 -1.94 -5.42
N LEU A 35 7.47 -1.30 -5.95
CA LEU A 35 6.46 -0.64 -5.14
C LEU A 35 5.07 -0.96 -5.68
N PHE A 36 4.27 -1.54 -4.81
CA PHE A 36 2.87 -1.83 -5.06
C PHE A 36 2.01 -1.05 -4.07
N LEU A 37 0.85 -0.59 -4.52
CA LEU A 37 -0.11 0.17 -3.73
C LEU A 37 -1.49 -0.46 -3.87
N THR A 38 -2.18 -0.63 -2.74
CA THR A 38 -3.52 -1.21 -2.67
C THR A 38 -4.21 -0.81 -1.36
N ASN A 39 -5.49 -1.09 -1.23
CA ASN A 39 -6.22 -0.94 0.04
C ASN A 39 -6.13 -2.22 0.89
N TRP A 40 -6.80 -2.22 2.05
CA TRP A 40 -6.80 -3.38 2.95
C TRP A 40 -7.30 -4.66 2.26
N ARG A 41 -8.30 -4.56 1.36
CA ARG A 41 -8.87 -5.72 0.64
C ARG A 41 -7.88 -6.33 -0.35
N GLY A 42 -7.21 -5.51 -1.15
CA GLY A 42 -6.18 -6.03 -2.05
C GLY A 42 -4.97 -6.58 -1.28
N ALA A 43 -4.72 -6.08 -0.06
CA ALA A 43 -3.71 -6.64 0.84
C ALA A 43 -4.12 -7.97 1.50
N GLU A 44 -5.39 -8.38 1.43
CA GLU A 44 -5.85 -9.69 1.89
C GLU A 44 -5.49 -10.83 0.92
N ASP A 45 -5.28 -10.55 -0.37
CA ASP A 45 -4.85 -11.56 -1.36
C ASP A 45 -3.34 -11.87 -1.21
N LYS A 46 -3.00 -12.60 -0.14
CA LYS A 46 -1.61 -12.97 0.19
C LYS A 46 -0.96 -13.82 -0.90
N GLU A 47 -1.73 -14.62 -1.64
CA GLU A 47 -1.18 -15.41 -2.75
C GLU A 47 -0.74 -14.52 -3.90
N GLN A 48 -1.54 -13.51 -4.26
CA GLN A 48 -1.17 -12.54 -5.28
C GLN A 48 0.07 -11.75 -4.87
N LEU A 49 0.14 -11.29 -3.62
CA LEU A 49 1.31 -10.55 -3.11
C LEU A 49 2.58 -11.41 -3.18
N LYS A 50 2.50 -12.70 -2.80
CA LYS A 50 3.62 -13.65 -2.93
C LYS A 50 4.06 -13.84 -4.39
N LYS A 51 3.11 -13.97 -5.33
CA LYS A 51 3.40 -14.08 -6.78
C LYS A 51 4.08 -12.82 -7.33
N LEU A 52 3.76 -11.65 -6.78
CA LEU A 52 4.39 -10.37 -7.13
C LEU A 52 5.76 -10.17 -6.47
N GLY A 53 6.20 -11.09 -5.59
CA GLY A 53 7.48 -11.00 -4.88
C GLY A 53 7.48 -9.98 -3.74
N VAL A 54 6.31 -9.60 -3.24
CA VAL A 54 6.19 -8.70 -2.09
C VAL A 54 6.71 -9.43 -0.85
N THR A 55 7.56 -8.75 -0.08
CA THR A 55 8.15 -9.25 1.16
C THR A 55 7.87 -8.34 2.36
N HIS A 56 7.50 -7.09 2.10
CA HIS A 56 7.27 -6.05 3.10
C HIS A 56 5.90 -5.41 2.85
N VAL A 57 5.14 -5.20 3.92
CA VAL A 57 3.84 -4.52 3.88
C VAL A 57 3.87 -3.36 4.85
N ALA A 58 3.71 -2.15 4.32
CA ALA A 58 3.50 -0.93 5.10
C ALA A 58 2.01 -0.61 5.10
N ALA A 59 1.38 -0.67 6.28
CA ALA A 59 -0.06 -0.48 6.45
C ALA A 59 -0.34 0.67 7.42
N VAL A 60 -1.17 1.61 6.99
CA VAL A 60 -1.72 2.65 7.86
C VAL A 60 -3.24 2.47 7.85
N GLY A 61 -3.82 2.19 9.01
CA GLY A 61 -5.22 1.84 9.15
C GLY A 61 -5.43 0.72 10.16
N SER A 62 -6.53 0.80 10.88
CA SER A 62 -6.94 -0.18 11.88
C SER A 62 -7.37 -1.53 11.28
N GLU A 63 -7.76 -1.52 10.01
CA GLU A 63 -8.43 -2.60 9.29
C GLU A 63 -7.50 -3.75 8.87
N PHE A 64 -6.18 -3.56 8.94
CA PHE A 64 -5.21 -4.56 8.51
C PHE A 64 -5.02 -5.62 9.60
N MET A 65 -5.31 -6.90 9.32
CA MET A 65 -5.01 -8.00 10.26
C MET A 65 -3.60 -8.58 10.01
N ASP A 66 -2.82 -8.70 11.08
CA ASP A 66 -1.49 -9.34 11.10
C ASP A 66 -1.69 -10.85 11.29
N ASP A 67 -1.33 -11.68 10.30
CA ASP A 67 -1.37 -13.13 10.51
C ASP A 67 -0.51 -13.97 9.54
N ASP A 68 0.45 -13.37 8.83
CA ASP A 68 1.32 -14.15 7.92
C ASP A 68 2.80 -13.91 8.19
N GLU A 69 3.48 -14.94 8.74
CA GLU A 69 4.92 -14.96 9.05
C GLU A 69 5.82 -14.69 7.83
N VAL A 70 5.26 -14.76 6.61
CA VAL A 70 6.01 -14.56 5.36
C VAL A 70 6.29 -13.09 5.04
N PHE A 71 5.52 -12.15 5.59
CA PHE A 71 5.71 -10.73 5.32
C PHE A 71 6.26 -9.98 6.53
N HIS A 72 7.18 -9.05 6.29
CA HIS A 72 7.55 -8.06 7.28
C HIS A 72 6.50 -6.95 7.29
N TYR A 73 5.88 -6.72 8.43
CA TYR A 73 4.88 -5.67 8.60
C TYR A 73 5.45 -4.45 9.32
N TRP A 74 5.15 -3.28 8.77
CA TRP A 74 5.12 -2.02 9.50
C TRP A 74 3.68 -1.54 9.51
N LYS A 75 3.07 -1.47 10.70
CA LYS A 75 1.67 -1.09 10.85
C LYS A 75 1.55 0.11 11.77
N GLN A 76 0.69 1.05 11.39
CA GLN A 76 0.22 2.13 12.24
C GLN A 76 -1.30 2.05 12.31
N ASP A 77 -1.82 1.76 13.51
CA ASP A 77 -3.24 1.65 13.79
C ASP A 77 -3.83 3.05 13.99
N ILE A 78 -4.23 3.66 12.87
CA ILE A 78 -4.76 5.02 12.82
C ILE A 78 -6.17 4.95 12.23
N GLY A 79 -7.13 5.50 12.95
CA GLY A 79 -8.52 5.59 12.54
C GLY A 79 -8.77 6.70 11.51
N ASP A 80 -9.90 6.58 10.82
CA ASP A 80 -10.38 7.55 9.83
C ASP A 80 -11.18 8.69 10.50
N ASP A 81 -10.61 9.32 11.53
CA ASP A 81 -11.18 10.50 12.17
C ASP A 81 -10.33 11.76 11.94
N ASP A 82 -11.00 12.92 11.85
CA ASP A 82 -10.36 14.21 11.57
C ASP A 82 -9.28 14.58 12.60
N GLY A 83 -9.32 14.00 13.81
CA GLY A 83 -8.33 14.21 14.86
C GLY A 83 -7.01 13.48 14.61
N GLN A 84 -7.01 12.42 13.81
CA GLN A 84 -5.82 11.62 13.51
C GLN A 84 -5.19 11.89 12.13
N ARG A 85 -5.75 12.83 11.36
CA ARG A 85 -5.24 13.17 10.02
C ARG A 85 -3.75 13.52 10.02
N ASP A 86 -3.30 14.33 10.97
CA ASP A 86 -1.91 14.77 11.04
C ASP A 86 -0.98 13.63 11.49
N GLU A 87 -1.50 12.70 12.31
CA GLU A 87 -0.81 11.48 12.75
C GLU A 87 -0.62 10.49 11.58
N MET A 88 -1.63 10.37 10.71
CA MET A 88 -1.56 9.58 9.48
C MET A 88 -0.45 10.08 8.56
N ALA A 89 -0.40 11.40 8.32
CA ALA A 89 0.62 12.01 7.48
C ALA A 89 2.04 11.82 8.04
N LYS A 90 2.22 11.99 9.35
CA LYS A 90 3.49 11.75 10.02
C LYS A 90 3.92 10.29 9.92
N SER A 91 3.00 9.37 10.16
CA SER A 91 3.26 7.93 10.11
C SER A 91 3.77 7.50 8.74
N MET A 92 3.17 8.00 7.65
CA MET A 92 3.65 7.70 6.30
C MET A 92 5.10 8.11 6.07
N VAL A 93 5.56 9.21 6.69
CA VAL A 93 6.97 9.64 6.61
C VAL A 93 7.87 8.73 7.42
N ASP A 94 7.45 8.36 8.64
CA ASP A 94 8.22 7.48 9.52
C ASP A 94 8.39 6.07 8.90
N GLY A 95 7.37 5.58 8.20
CA GLY A 95 7.40 4.31 7.48
C GLY A 95 8.30 4.29 6.24
N ALA A 96 8.77 5.44 5.75
CA ALA A 96 9.62 5.49 4.56
C ALA A 96 10.97 4.77 4.74
N GLY A 97 11.45 4.64 5.99
CA GLY A 97 12.67 3.90 6.33
C GLY A 97 12.47 2.41 6.55
N PHE A 98 11.25 1.89 6.41
CA PHE A 98 10.92 0.50 6.74
C PHE A 98 11.58 -0.53 5.82
N CYS A 99 11.76 -0.20 4.54
CA CYS A 99 12.26 -1.13 3.53
C CYS A 99 13.80 -1.21 3.46
N HIS A 100 14.52 -0.83 4.53
CA HIS A 100 15.98 -0.81 4.61
C HIS A 100 16.58 -2.06 5.25
#